data_AF-A0ABF7QEG2-F1
#
_entry.id   AF-A0ABF7QEG2-F1
#
_cell.length_a   1.000
_cell.length_b   1.000
_cell.length_c   1.000
_cell.angle_alpha   90.00
_cell.angle_beta   90.00
_cell.angle_gamma   90.00
#
_symmetry.space_group_name_H-M   'P 1'
#
loop_
_entity.id
_entity.type
_entity.pdbx_description
1 polymer ?
#
loop_
_entity_poly.entity_id
_entity_poly.type
_entity_poly.pdbx_seq_one_letter_code
_entity_poly.pdbx_strand_id
1 'polypeptide(L)' 'MALQDHPYPEQQGFSTEDILWAVGIWSVILTLTPAIAFYLLMIA' A
#
# COMPACT_ATOMS: atom_id res chain seq x y z
N MET A 1 36.51 17.62 -17.86
CA MET A 1 35.76 16.92 -16.79
C MET A 1 34.27 17.14 -17.05
N ALA A 2 33.52 16.11 -17.43
CA ALA A 2 32.07 16.16 -17.39
C ALA A 2 31.64 15.89 -15.95
N LEU A 3 31.10 16.89 -15.27
CA LEU A 3 30.38 16.70 -14.01
C LEU A 3 29.11 15.94 -14.35
N GLN A 4 29.10 14.64 -14.08
CA GLN A 4 27.85 13.89 -14.05
C GLN A 4 27.10 14.34 -12.81
N ASP A 5 26.26 15.35 -12.98
CA ASP A 5 25.17 15.65 -12.06
C ASP A 5 24.26 14.43 -12.05
N HIS A 6 24.55 13.45 -11.20
CA HIS A 6 23.56 12.49 -10.77
C HIS A 6 22.47 13.32 -10.08
N PRO A 7 21.27 13.49 -10.68
CA PRO A 7 20.19 14.09 -9.93
C PRO A 7 19.97 13.17 -8.73
N TYR A 8 20.31 13.67 -7.53
CA TYR A 8 19.83 13.08 -6.30
C TYR A 8 18.34 12.80 -6.49
N PRO A 9 17.81 11.63 -6.09
CA PRO A 9 16.41 11.34 -6.29
C PRO A 9 15.64 12.43 -5.56
N GLU A 10 15.15 13.40 -6.34
CA GLU A 10 14.33 14.49 -5.84
C GLU A 10 13.23 13.82 -5.05
N GLN A 11 13.18 14.16 -3.77
CA GLN A 11 12.21 13.74 -2.77
C GLN A 11 11.04 12.97 -3.42
N GLN A 12 11.17 11.65 -3.50
CA GLN A 12 10.06 10.77 -3.85
C GLN A 12 9.09 10.81 -2.65
N GLY A 13 8.48 11.97 -2.47
CA GLY A 13 7.55 12.27 -1.41
C GLY A 13 6.33 11.40 -1.64
N PHE A 14 5.84 10.83 -0.54
CA PHE A 14 4.59 10.08 -0.52
C PHE A 14 3.53 10.84 -1.33
N SER A 15 3.14 10.27 -2.48
CA SER A 15 2.12 10.86 -3.33
C SER A 15 0.75 10.61 -2.71
N THR A 16 -0.20 11.51 -2.96
CA THR A 16 -1.61 11.27 -2.64
C THR A 16 -2.10 9.97 -3.29
N GLU A 17 -1.56 9.61 -4.46
CA GLU A 17 -1.84 8.34 -5.13
C GLU A 17 -1.43 7.14 -4.27
N ASP A 18 -0.25 7.17 -3.67
CA ASP A 18 0.26 6.10 -2.79
C ASP A 18 -0.64 5.94 -1.56
N ILE A 19 -1.10 7.06 -1.00
CA ILE A 19 -2.02 7.07 0.16
C ILE A 19 -3.36 6.47 -0.22
N LEU A 20 -3.95 6.88 -1.34
CA LEU A 20 -5.24 6.37 -1.82
C LEU A 20 -5.17 4.88 -2.13
N TRP A 21 -4.08 4.44 -2.77
CA TRP A 21 -3.83 3.04 -3.04
C TRP A 21 -3.67 2.23 -1.75
N ALA A 22 -2.86 2.71 -0.80
CA ALA A 22 -2.68 2.06 0.49
C ALA A 22 -4.01 1.93 1.25
N VAL A 23 -4.77 3.02 1.40
CA VAL A 23 -6.06 3.01 2.08
C VAL A 23 -7.04 2.07 1.39
N GLY A 24 -7.04 2.01 0.06
CA GLY A 24 -7.84 1.05 -0.71
C GLY A 24 -7.54 -0.40 -0.36
N ILE A 25 -6.25 -0.79 -0.38
CA ILE A 25 -5.82 -2.16 -0.04
C ILE A 25 -6.14 -2.50 1.42
N TRP A 26 -5.81 -1.61 2.36
CA TRP A 26 -6.11 -1.79 3.78
C TRP A 26 -7.62 -1.94 4.04
N SER A 27 -8.46 -1.19 3.33
CA SER A 27 -9.93 -1.28 3.46
C SER A 27 -10.45 -2.66 3.02
N VAL A 28 -9.93 -3.21 1.92
CA VAL A 28 -10.29 -4.55 1.43
C VAL A 28 -9.87 -5.61 2.45
N ILE A 29 -8.64 -5.54 2.97
CA ILE A 29 -8.14 -6.49 3.96
C ILE A 29 -9.00 -6.45 5.22
N LEU A 30 -9.24 -5.26 5.78
CA LEU A 30 -10.03 -5.10 7.01
C LEU A 30 -11.47 -5.57 6.84
N THR A 31 -12.07 -5.38 5.66
CA THR A 31 -13.44 -5.82 5.36
C THR A 31 -13.52 -7.34 5.14
N LEU A 32 -12.51 -7.94 4.48
CA LEU A 32 -12.48 -9.39 4.25
C LEU A 32 -12.08 -10.19 5.49
N THR A 33 -11.28 -9.61 6.39
CA THR A 33 -10.81 -10.28 7.61
C THR A 33 -11.94 -10.91 8.43
N PRO A 34 -13.02 -10.19 8.81
CA PRO A 34 -14.13 -10.80 9.55
C PRO A 34 -14.86 -11.87 8.72
N ALA A 35 -15.04 -11.68 7.42
CA ALA A 35 -15.69 -12.67 6.54
C ALA A 35 -14.90 -13.99 6.51
N ILE A 36 -13.57 -13.90 6.40
CA ILE A 36 -12.67 -15.06 6.46
C ILE A 36 -12.75 -15.72 7.85
N ALA A 37 -12.74 -14.93 8.92
CA ALA A 37 -12.85 -15.48 10.28
C ALA A 37 -14.15 -16.27 10.48
N PHE A 38 -15.30 -15.74 10.05
CA PHE A 38 -16.57 -16.46 10.11
C PHE A 38 -16.60 -17.71 9.22
N TYR A 39 -16.02 -17.64 8.02
CA TYR A 39 -15.90 -18.79 7.13
C TYR A 39 -15.08 -19.91 7.77
N LEU A 40 -13.92 -19.59 8.35
CA LEU A 40 -13.10 -20.56 9.05
C LEU A 40 -13.82 -21.17 10.26
N LEU A 41 -14.58 -20.38 11.02
CA LEU A 41 -15.38 -20.87 12.15
C LEU A 41 -16.56 -21.76 11.73
N MET A 42 -17.12 -21.59 10.52
CA MET A 42 -18.17 -22.46 9.99
C MET A 42 -17.63 -23.84 9.55
N ILE A 43 -16.37 -23.86 9.11
CA ILE A 43 -15.69 -25.07 8.62
C ILE A 43 -15.06 -25.86 9.77
N ALA A 44 -14.57 -25.16 10.78
CA ALA A 44 -14.04 -25.75 12.01
C ALA A 44 -15.12 -26.52 12.78
#